data_AF-A0A1J4UHM2-F1
#
_entry.id   AF-A0A1J4UHM2-F1
#
_cell.length_a   1.000
_cell.length_b   1.000
_cell.length_c   1.000
_cell.angle_alpha   90.00
_cell.angle_beta   90.00
_cell.angle_gamma   90.00
#
_symmetry.space_group_name_H-M   'P 1'
#
loop_
_entity.id
_entity.type
_entity.pdbx_description
1 polymer ?
#
loop_
_entity_poly.entity_id
_entity_poly.type
_entity_poly.pdbx_seq_one_letter_code
_entity_poly.pdbx_strand_id
1 'polypeptide(L)'
;MINMEYCHAKKEGGLYALSQGTGLNVSYKDLVQVCSNIRGRNAQAALAFLESAGEGLSAVRYFSNNKHLGHRRELGGRKGRYPKKAAKMAYDILKNAIANANALGFTNPKVHHVCANKERIFGRSASKGRSARSDFETANIQIVLRDSREGKAKTEQTAETAKSKVQKTESKTQSTQAKQTTQNAQIAVSAPAALQKEPAAQIAIVQEKAIVKTKTEGEKTASTNTPAKSQSASGAQQAKATDARISVGSKRSLPKKSRNGEKKVE
;
A
#
# COMPACT_ATOMS: atom_id res chain seq x y z
N MET A 1 18.76 28.06 14.40
CA MET A 1 17.90 26.91 14.00
C MET A 1 18.67 26.05 13.00
N ILE A 2 18.28 24.78 12.80
CA ILE A 2 18.81 23.96 11.69
C ILE A 2 17.84 24.11 10.51
N ASN A 3 18.32 24.66 9.39
CA ASN A 3 17.53 24.72 8.17
C ASN A 3 17.45 23.33 7.53
N MET A 4 16.33 22.66 7.75
CA MET A 4 16.09 21.30 7.26
C MET A 4 15.44 21.33 5.87
N GLU A 5 16.28 21.30 4.83
CA GLU A 5 15.83 21.28 3.45
C GLU A 5 15.27 19.92 3.01
N TYR A 6 14.30 19.97 2.10
CA TYR A 6 13.67 18.78 1.52
C TYR A 6 14.24 18.51 0.13
N CYS A 7 14.54 17.24 -0.16
CA CYS A 7 14.99 16.77 -1.48
C CYS A 7 13.97 17.05 -2.62
N HIS A 8 12.74 17.42 -2.29
CA HIS A 8 11.73 17.84 -3.25
C HIS A 8 11.66 19.38 -3.36
N ALA A 9 12.13 19.91 -4.49
CA ALA A 9 11.85 21.29 -4.87
C ALA A 9 10.34 21.52 -5.01
N LYS A 10 9.80 22.45 -4.22
CA LYS A 10 8.40 22.90 -4.34
C LYS A 10 8.22 23.60 -5.70
N LYS A 11 7.07 23.42 -6.33
CA LYS A 11 6.64 24.27 -7.44
C LYS A 11 5.87 25.47 -6.88
N GLU A 12 6.07 26.64 -7.48
CA GLU A 12 5.32 27.84 -7.14
C GLU A 12 3.81 27.63 -7.29
N GLY A 13 3.03 28.16 -6.36
CA GLY A 13 1.58 27.95 -6.27
C GLY A 13 1.11 26.54 -5.91
N GLY A 14 2.00 25.56 -5.75
CA GLY A 14 1.64 24.20 -5.33
C GLY A 14 1.57 24.05 -3.81
N LEU A 15 0.48 23.49 -3.29
CA LEU A 15 0.31 23.29 -1.86
C LEU A 15 0.82 21.90 -1.44
N TYR A 16 1.76 21.87 -0.49
CA TYR A 16 2.47 20.67 -0.06
C TYR A 16 2.49 20.53 1.46
N ALA A 17 2.01 19.40 1.97
CA ALA A 17 2.17 19.03 3.38
C ALA A 17 3.46 18.21 3.54
N LEU A 18 4.27 18.60 4.51
CA LEU A 18 5.62 18.08 4.71
C LEU A 18 5.74 17.36 6.06
N SER A 19 6.53 16.29 6.10
CA SER A 19 6.96 15.64 7.34
C SER A 19 8.32 14.99 7.13
N GLN A 20 9.13 14.94 8.18
CA GLN A 20 10.45 14.33 8.15
C GLN A 20 10.78 13.70 9.50
N GLY A 21 11.61 12.66 9.47
CA GLY A 21 12.26 12.11 10.66
C GLY A 21 13.76 12.04 10.44
N THR A 22 14.50 12.53 11.42
CA THR A 22 15.97 12.48 11.50
C THR A 22 16.42 11.56 12.62
N GLY A 23 17.68 11.12 12.63
CA GLY A 23 18.22 10.27 13.70
C GLY A 23 17.61 8.87 13.81
N LEU A 24 16.86 8.37 12.80
CA LEU A 24 16.07 7.17 12.98
C LEU A 24 16.95 5.92 13.09
N ASN A 25 16.72 5.15 14.16
CA ASN A 25 17.35 3.87 14.45
C ASN A 25 16.78 2.76 13.54
N VAL A 26 17.01 2.87 12.22
CA VAL A 26 16.48 1.98 11.17
C VAL A 26 17.54 1.78 10.09
N SER A 27 17.66 0.58 9.54
CA SER A 27 18.54 0.38 8.38
C SER A 27 18.03 1.17 7.17
N TYR A 28 18.87 2.08 6.68
CA TYR A 28 18.65 2.84 5.46
C TYR A 28 18.16 1.98 4.28
N LYS A 29 18.78 0.81 4.08
CA LYS A 29 18.50 -0.09 2.94
C LYS A 29 17.05 -0.56 2.93
N ASP A 30 16.53 -0.93 4.09
CA ASP A 30 15.14 -1.37 4.29
C ASP A 30 14.17 -0.19 4.19
N LEU A 31 14.51 0.95 4.81
CA LEU A 31 13.68 2.16 4.79
C LEU A 31 13.47 2.71 3.37
N VAL A 32 14.51 2.67 2.52
CA VAL A 32 14.38 2.99 1.08
C VAL A 32 13.36 2.07 0.40
N GLN A 33 13.35 0.76 0.69
CA GLN A 33 12.38 -0.14 0.05
C GLN A 33 10.95 0.15 0.54
N VAL A 34 10.75 0.40 1.84
CA VAL A 34 9.45 0.83 2.39
C VAL A 34 8.96 2.10 1.67
N CYS A 35 9.81 3.12 1.56
CA CYS A 35 9.53 4.35 0.83
C CYS A 35 9.13 4.10 -0.63
N SER A 36 9.87 3.24 -1.34
CA SER A 36 9.57 2.87 -2.74
C SER A 36 8.22 2.14 -2.91
N ASN A 37 7.72 1.45 -1.88
CA ASN A 37 6.43 0.74 -1.96
C ASN A 37 5.22 1.65 -1.67
N ILE A 38 5.40 2.77 -0.95
CA ILE A 38 4.32 3.74 -0.64
C ILE A 38 4.27 4.96 -1.57
N ARG A 39 5.36 5.26 -2.29
CA ARG A 39 5.43 6.37 -3.26
C ARG A 39 4.28 6.29 -4.27
N GLY A 40 3.55 7.38 -4.46
CA GLY A 40 2.44 7.47 -5.41
C GLY A 40 1.09 6.90 -4.93
N ARG A 41 1.00 6.32 -3.72
CA ARG A 41 -0.28 5.90 -3.12
C ARG A 41 -1.06 7.09 -2.54
N ASN A 42 -2.37 6.92 -2.39
CA ASN A 42 -3.19 7.79 -1.53
C ASN A 42 -2.77 7.56 -0.07
N ALA A 43 -2.81 8.59 0.78
CA ALA A 43 -2.22 8.52 2.12
C ALA A 43 -2.84 7.42 3.00
N GLN A 44 -4.17 7.23 2.95
CA GLN A 44 -4.86 6.14 3.68
C GLN A 44 -4.43 4.74 3.22
N ALA A 45 -4.26 4.54 1.91
CA ALA A 45 -3.78 3.28 1.32
C ALA A 45 -2.27 3.05 1.51
N ALA A 46 -1.53 4.07 1.93
CA ALA A 46 -0.16 3.95 2.42
C ALA A 46 -0.13 3.60 3.92
N LEU A 47 -0.97 4.22 4.77
CA LEU A 47 -1.09 3.87 6.20
C LEU A 47 -1.41 2.38 6.38
N ALA A 48 -2.50 1.89 5.79
CA ALA A 48 -2.93 0.49 5.95
C ALA A 48 -1.87 -0.53 5.49
N PHE A 49 -1.06 -0.18 4.47
CA PHE A 49 0.06 -1.02 4.02
C PHE A 49 1.27 -0.96 4.95
N LEU A 50 1.55 0.18 5.59
CA LEU A 50 2.63 0.32 6.56
C LEU A 50 2.29 -0.36 7.89
N GLU A 51 1.01 -0.36 8.26
CA GLU A 51 0.44 -1.07 9.40
C GLU A 51 0.62 -2.59 9.22
N SER A 52 0.07 -3.16 8.13
CA SER A 52 0.20 -4.59 7.83
C SER A 52 1.65 -5.04 7.58
N ALA A 53 2.53 -4.17 7.06
CA ALA A 53 3.96 -4.44 6.94
C ALA A 53 4.73 -4.30 8.28
N GLY A 54 4.23 -3.46 9.19
CA GLY A 54 4.76 -3.28 10.55
C GLY A 54 4.44 -4.46 11.48
N GLU A 55 3.29 -5.09 11.27
CA GLU A 55 2.93 -6.39 11.85
C GLU A 55 3.66 -7.54 11.15
N GLY A 56 3.87 -7.42 9.84
CA GLY A 56 4.53 -8.42 8.99
C GLY A 56 3.56 -9.35 8.25
N LEU A 57 2.30 -8.96 8.11
CA LEU A 57 1.30 -9.62 7.27
C LEU A 57 1.52 -9.35 5.77
N SER A 58 2.11 -8.21 5.42
CA SER A 58 2.39 -7.83 4.03
C SER A 58 3.90 -7.69 3.76
N ALA A 59 4.41 -8.43 2.77
CA ALA A 59 5.78 -8.31 2.32
C ALA A 59 6.05 -6.96 1.63
N VAL A 60 7.20 -6.36 1.94
CA VAL A 60 7.72 -5.20 1.22
C VAL A 60 8.58 -5.69 0.06
N ARG A 61 8.36 -5.18 -1.15
CA ARG A 61 9.17 -5.51 -2.33
C ARG A 61 10.53 -4.83 -2.26
N TYR A 62 11.60 -5.58 -2.47
CA TYR A 62 12.97 -5.05 -2.54
C TYR A 62 13.37 -4.85 -4.00
N PHE A 63 13.29 -3.60 -4.45
CA PHE A 63 13.71 -3.17 -5.79
C PHE A 63 15.25 -3.18 -5.89
N SER A 64 15.91 -2.67 -4.85
CA SER A 64 17.37 -2.71 -4.68
C SER A 64 17.73 -3.43 -3.36
N ASN A 65 19.03 -3.62 -3.10
CA ASN A 65 19.57 -4.37 -1.96
C ASN A 65 19.01 -5.81 -1.84
N ASN A 66 18.61 -6.43 -2.95
CA ASN A 66 17.93 -7.73 -3.01
C ASN A 66 18.85 -8.94 -3.26
N LYS A 67 20.17 -8.79 -3.08
CA LYS A 67 21.12 -9.91 -3.10
C LYS A 67 20.82 -10.86 -1.95
N HIS A 68 20.78 -12.18 -2.23
CA HIS A 68 20.39 -13.21 -1.24
C HIS A 68 19.02 -12.98 -0.57
N LEU A 69 18.06 -12.39 -1.29
CA LEU A 69 16.65 -12.37 -0.90
C LEU A 69 15.87 -13.47 -1.63
N GLY A 70 15.06 -14.21 -0.88
CA GLY A 70 14.08 -15.15 -1.41
C GLY A 70 12.90 -14.46 -2.11
N HIS A 71 12.30 -15.20 -3.02
CA HIS A 71 11.06 -14.84 -3.72
C HIS A 71 9.85 -14.95 -2.77
N ARG A 72 8.82 -14.11 -2.96
CA ARG A 72 7.61 -14.07 -2.13
C ARG A 72 6.36 -14.26 -2.98
N ARG A 73 5.47 -15.18 -2.56
CA ARG A 73 4.19 -15.47 -3.24
C ARG A 73 3.29 -14.23 -3.30
N GLU A 74 3.17 -13.51 -2.18
CA GLU A 74 2.44 -12.23 -2.05
C GLU A 74 2.84 -11.17 -3.08
N LEU A 75 4.09 -11.22 -3.57
CA LEU A 75 4.64 -10.24 -4.52
C LEU A 75 4.69 -10.78 -5.95
N GLY A 76 3.95 -11.86 -6.26
CA GLY A 76 3.99 -12.50 -7.58
C GLY A 76 5.37 -13.07 -7.91
N GLY A 77 5.99 -13.78 -6.96
CA GLY A 77 7.33 -14.35 -7.11
C GLY A 77 8.49 -13.34 -7.01
N ARG A 78 8.22 -12.05 -6.80
CA ARG A 78 9.27 -11.02 -6.67
C ARG A 78 9.96 -11.11 -5.31
N LYS A 79 11.20 -10.61 -5.22
CA LYS A 79 12.02 -10.64 -3.99
C LYS A 79 11.51 -9.65 -2.94
N GLY A 80 11.43 -10.09 -1.68
CA GLY A 80 10.92 -9.27 -0.58
C GLY A 80 11.14 -9.82 0.83
N ARG A 81 10.96 -8.95 1.83
CA ARG A 81 11.08 -9.22 3.28
C ARG A 81 10.02 -8.40 4.04
N TYR A 82 9.92 -8.60 5.35
CA TYR A 82 9.00 -7.87 6.24
C TYR A 82 9.82 -6.97 7.21
N PRO A 83 10.26 -5.76 6.79
CA PRO A 83 11.09 -4.88 7.59
C PRO A 83 10.26 -4.13 8.65
N LYS A 84 9.73 -4.87 9.63
CA LYS A 84 8.76 -4.37 10.64
C LYS A 84 9.18 -3.03 11.28
N LYS A 85 10.45 -2.87 11.64
CA LYS A 85 10.98 -1.64 12.25
C LYS A 85 10.92 -0.43 11.30
N ALA A 86 11.23 -0.61 10.02
CA ALA A 86 11.19 0.46 9.03
C ALA A 86 9.74 0.84 8.68
N ALA A 87 8.84 -0.15 8.60
CA ALA A 87 7.43 0.09 8.35
C ALA A 87 6.77 0.90 9.47
N LYS A 88 7.05 0.58 10.75
CA LYS A 88 6.54 1.34 11.90
C LYS A 88 7.01 2.79 11.92
N MET A 89 8.32 3.06 11.82
CA MET A 89 8.81 4.45 11.79
C MET A 89 8.26 5.25 10.59
N ALA A 90 8.04 4.60 9.44
CA ALA A 90 7.42 5.26 8.29
C ALA A 90 5.91 5.53 8.48
N TYR A 91 5.19 4.68 9.21
CA TYR A 91 3.78 4.89 9.59
C TYR A 91 3.63 6.13 10.46
N ASP A 92 4.44 6.26 11.52
CA ASP A 92 4.37 7.38 12.46
C ASP A 92 4.62 8.73 11.75
N ILE A 93 5.60 8.77 10.85
CA ILE A 93 5.98 9.99 10.11
C ILE A 93 4.98 10.31 8.99
N LEU A 94 4.33 9.31 8.40
CA LEU A 94 3.20 9.50 7.48
C LEU A 94 1.95 10.00 8.22
N LYS A 95 1.66 9.48 9.41
CA LYS A 95 0.57 9.96 10.28
C LYS A 95 0.76 11.43 10.64
N ASN A 96 1.99 11.84 10.97
CA ASN A 96 2.36 13.26 11.15
C ASN A 96 2.18 14.09 9.84
N ALA A 97 2.57 13.54 8.68
CA ALA A 97 2.35 14.21 7.40
C ALA A 97 0.86 14.44 7.09
N ILE A 98 -0.02 13.51 7.49
CA ILE A 98 -1.48 13.62 7.33
C ILE A 98 -2.04 14.66 8.30
N ALA A 99 -1.57 14.72 9.56
CA ALA A 99 -1.97 15.80 10.48
C ALA A 99 -1.64 17.19 9.91
N ASN A 100 -0.44 17.35 9.33
CA ASN A 100 -0.04 18.58 8.65
C ASN A 100 -0.88 18.85 7.38
N ALA A 101 -1.31 17.82 6.65
CA ALA A 101 -2.18 17.96 5.48
C ALA A 101 -3.60 18.40 5.86
N ASN A 102 -4.13 17.86 6.97
CA ASN A 102 -5.43 18.25 7.51
C ASN A 102 -5.43 19.70 7.98
N ALA A 103 -4.36 20.15 8.66
CA ALA A 103 -4.17 21.55 9.05
C ALA A 103 -4.07 22.52 7.85
N LEU A 104 -3.67 22.02 6.68
CA LEU A 104 -3.64 22.76 5.41
C LEU A 104 -4.91 22.54 4.55
N GLY A 105 -5.96 21.90 5.06
CA GLY A 105 -7.24 21.72 4.34
C GLY A 105 -7.21 20.71 3.17
N PHE A 106 -6.30 19.75 3.18
CA PHE A 106 -6.21 18.72 2.12
C PHE A 106 -7.39 17.76 2.22
N THR A 107 -8.13 17.56 1.14
CA THR A 107 -9.27 16.61 1.13
C THR A 107 -8.84 15.19 0.77
N ASN A 108 -7.96 15.05 -0.23
CA ASN A 108 -7.51 13.76 -0.74
C ASN A 108 -5.97 13.74 -0.89
N PRO A 109 -5.23 13.70 0.23
CA PRO A 109 -3.76 13.70 0.23
C PRO A 109 -3.17 12.44 -0.42
N LYS A 110 -2.23 12.66 -1.34
CA LYS A 110 -1.48 11.63 -2.07
C LYS A 110 0.02 11.77 -1.79
N VAL A 111 0.72 10.64 -1.61
CA VAL A 111 2.18 10.60 -1.41
C VAL A 111 2.88 10.98 -2.71
N HIS A 112 3.21 12.27 -2.86
CA HIS A 112 3.79 12.83 -4.08
C HIS A 112 5.28 12.50 -4.18
N HIS A 113 6.04 12.84 -3.15
CA HIS A 113 7.44 12.48 -3.02
C HIS A 113 7.70 11.81 -1.68
N VAL A 114 8.58 10.82 -1.69
CA VAL A 114 9.11 10.21 -0.47
C VAL A 114 10.51 9.69 -0.76
N CYS A 115 11.46 10.03 0.10
CA CYS A 115 12.82 9.52 0.06
C CYS A 115 13.27 9.12 1.46
N ALA A 116 14.26 8.22 1.51
CA ALA A 116 15.05 7.98 2.69
C ALA A 116 16.53 8.17 2.32
N ASN A 117 17.31 8.71 3.26
CA ASN A 117 18.73 9.02 3.14
C ASN A 117 19.51 8.37 4.29
N LYS A 118 20.81 8.10 4.11
CA LYS A 118 21.70 7.85 5.25
C LYS A 118 21.93 9.14 6.01
N GLU A 119 22.23 9.03 7.30
CA GLU A 119 22.54 10.18 8.14
C GLU A 119 23.88 10.00 8.85
N ARG A 120 23.90 9.49 10.09
CA ARG A 120 25.14 9.27 10.86
C ARG A 120 25.53 7.80 10.85
N ILE A 121 26.83 7.55 10.75
CA ILE A 121 27.41 6.21 10.87
C ILE A 121 28.23 6.20 12.16
N PHE A 122 27.67 5.58 13.20
CA PHE A 122 28.31 5.47 14.51
C PHE A 122 29.26 4.28 14.49
N GLY A 123 30.56 4.58 14.56
CA GLY A 123 31.61 3.58 14.69
C GLY A 123 31.42 2.73 15.94
N ARG A 124 31.50 1.40 15.81
CA ARG A 124 31.54 0.50 16.97
C ARG A 124 32.97 0.00 17.20
N SER A 125 33.29 -0.34 18.44
CA SER A 125 34.53 -1.06 18.75
C SER A 125 34.57 -2.40 18.01
N ALA A 126 35.70 -2.69 17.36
CA ALA A 126 35.96 -4.01 16.82
C ALA A 126 36.25 -5.00 17.96
N SER A 127 36.12 -6.31 17.69
CA SER A 127 36.59 -7.33 18.63
C SER A 127 38.12 -7.29 18.75
N LYS A 128 38.67 -7.68 19.90
CA LYS A 128 40.10 -7.61 20.20
C LYS A 128 40.92 -8.32 19.10
N GLY A 129 41.91 -7.62 18.54
CA GLY A 129 42.75 -8.13 17.45
C GLY A 129 42.11 -8.12 16.05
N ARG A 130 40.98 -7.43 15.84
CA ARG A 130 40.38 -7.21 14.52
C ARG A 130 40.32 -5.72 14.18
N SER A 131 40.60 -5.38 12.92
CA SER A 131 40.39 -4.02 12.37
C SER A 131 38.96 -3.80 11.88
N ALA A 132 38.32 -4.84 11.34
CA ALA A 132 36.95 -4.77 10.84
C ALA A 132 35.94 -4.52 11.98
N ARG A 133 35.11 -3.48 11.81
CA ARG A 133 34.09 -3.02 12.76
C ARG A 133 32.68 -3.06 12.16
N SER A 134 31.68 -3.25 13.01
CA SER A 134 30.27 -3.37 12.63
C SER A 134 29.51 -2.08 12.94
N ASP A 135 29.63 -1.10 12.05
CA ASP A 135 29.10 0.25 12.28
C ASP A 135 27.55 0.31 12.28
N PHE A 136 27.03 1.28 13.03
CA PHE A 136 25.60 1.51 13.20
C PHE A 136 25.15 2.73 12.39
N GLU A 137 24.39 2.49 11.31
CA GLU A 137 23.83 3.54 10.45
C GLU A 137 22.48 4.02 11.01
N THR A 138 22.31 5.35 11.19
CA THR A 138 20.98 5.99 11.24
C THR A 138 20.53 6.37 9.84
N ALA A 139 19.21 6.48 9.68
CA ALA A 139 18.57 6.86 8.43
C ALA A 139 17.57 8.00 8.66
N ASN A 140 17.43 8.86 7.65
CA ASN A 140 16.43 9.93 7.64
C ASN A 140 15.38 9.63 6.58
N ILE A 141 14.16 10.13 6.78
CA ILE A 141 13.05 10.01 5.83
C ILE A 141 12.37 11.36 5.66
N GLN A 142 11.99 11.68 4.43
CA GLN A 142 11.21 12.87 4.10
C GLN A 142 9.98 12.44 3.30
N ILE A 143 8.80 12.90 3.71
CA ILE A 143 7.51 12.64 3.08
C ILE A 143 6.90 13.97 2.64
N VAL A 144 6.44 14.01 1.39
CA VAL A 144 5.70 15.13 0.81
C VAL A 144 4.35 14.62 0.32
N LEU A 145 3.28 15.16 0.89
CA LEU A 145 1.92 14.96 0.40
C LEU A 145 1.50 16.15 -0.46
N ARG A 146 0.70 15.88 -1.49
CA ARG A 146 0.03 16.87 -2.34
C ARG A 146 -1.45 16.49 -2.42
N ASP A 147 -2.37 17.45 -2.46
CA ASP A 147 -3.78 17.13 -2.71
C ASP A 147 -3.93 16.62 -4.15
N SER A 148 -4.66 15.52 -4.32
CA SER A 148 -4.92 14.90 -5.63
C SER A 148 -5.66 15.81 -6.60
N ARG A 149 -6.44 16.79 -6.10
CA ARG A 149 -7.19 17.76 -6.90
C ARG A 149 -6.31 18.52 -7.91
N GLU A 150 -5.13 18.98 -7.49
CA GLU A 150 -4.19 19.70 -8.37
C GLU A 150 -3.55 18.84 -9.48
N GLY A 151 -3.76 17.51 -9.45
CA GLY A 151 -3.33 16.61 -10.52
C GLY A 151 -4.31 16.60 -11.69
N LYS A 152 -5.61 16.57 -11.39
CA LYS A 152 -6.69 16.40 -12.37
C LYS A 152 -6.83 17.59 -13.31
N ALA A 153 -6.93 18.81 -12.76
CA ALA A 153 -7.16 20.03 -13.53
C ALA A 153 -6.18 20.22 -14.71
N LYS A 154 -4.90 19.85 -14.52
CA LYS A 154 -3.88 19.95 -15.59
C LYS A 154 -4.00 18.85 -16.64
N THR A 155 -4.46 17.65 -16.26
CA THR A 155 -4.74 16.55 -17.20
C THR A 155 -6.01 16.83 -18.01
N GLU A 156 -7.05 17.37 -17.38
CA GLU A 156 -8.32 17.73 -18.00
C GLU A 156 -8.13 18.84 -19.05
N GLN A 157 -7.44 19.94 -18.72
CA GLN A 157 -7.04 21.00 -19.66
C GLN A 157 -6.22 20.48 -20.86
N THR A 158 -5.34 19.50 -20.63
CA THR A 158 -4.55 18.86 -21.71
C THR A 158 -5.44 18.01 -22.63
N ALA A 159 -6.44 17.32 -22.07
CA ALA A 159 -7.40 16.52 -22.84
C ALA A 159 -8.38 17.39 -23.65
N GLU A 160 -8.78 18.54 -23.15
CA GLU A 160 -9.61 19.54 -23.86
C GLU A 160 -8.84 20.18 -25.02
N THR A 161 -7.55 20.49 -24.80
CA THR A 161 -6.63 20.96 -25.85
C THR A 161 -6.36 19.89 -26.92
N ALA A 162 -6.44 18.60 -26.57
CA ALA A 162 -6.36 17.51 -27.54
C ALA A 162 -7.66 17.37 -28.36
N LYS A 163 -8.83 17.40 -27.73
CA LYS A 163 -10.14 17.28 -28.40
C LYS A 163 -10.40 18.42 -29.39
N SER A 164 -10.11 19.66 -29.00
CA SER A 164 -10.25 20.85 -29.87
C SER A 164 -9.34 20.81 -31.11
N LYS A 165 -8.24 20.03 -31.07
CA LYS A 165 -7.32 19.89 -32.20
C LYS A 165 -7.83 18.92 -33.28
N VAL A 166 -8.66 17.93 -32.91
CA VAL A 166 -9.26 16.94 -33.83
C VAL A 166 -10.42 17.55 -34.64
N GLN A 167 -11.28 18.31 -33.98
CA GLN A 167 -12.42 18.99 -34.62
C GLN A 167 -11.99 20.01 -35.70
N LYS A 168 -10.77 20.55 -35.58
CA LYS A 168 -10.16 21.45 -36.58
C LYS A 168 -9.51 20.73 -37.78
N THR A 169 -9.39 19.39 -37.75
CA THR A 169 -8.95 18.56 -38.88
C THR A 169 -10.12 17.93 -39.65
N GLU A 170 -11.21 17.58 -38.98
CA GLU A 170 -12.42 17.04 -39.62
C GLU A 170 -13.10 18.08 -40.51
N SER A 171 -13.18 19.32 -40.04
CA SER A 171 -13.75 20.48 -40.75
C SER A 171 -13.00 20.90 -42.02
N LYS A 172 -11.83 20.31 -42.33
CA LYS A 172 -11.09 20.53 -43.59
C LYS A 172 -11.20 19.36 -44.58
N THR A 173 -11.91 18.28 -44.22
CA THR A 173 -12.00 17.05 -45.02
C THR A 173 -13.36 16.87 -45.71
N GLN A 174 -14.36 17.70 -45.38
CA GLN A 174 -15.70 17.63 -45.97
C GLN A 174 -15.83 18.36 -47.32
N SER A 175 -14.90 19.26 -47.67
CA SER A 175 -14.93 20.02 -48.93
C SER A 175 -14.49 19.22 -50.16
N THR A 176 -13.87 18.05 -49.99
CA THR A 176 -13.29 17.25 -51.09
C THR A 176 -14.23 16.18 -51.66
N GLN A 177 -15.39 15.92 -51.03
CA GLN A 177 -16.34 14.90 -51.49
C GLN A 177 -17.52 15.47 -52.30
N ALA A 178 -17.70 16.79 -52.32
CA ALA A 178 -18.80 17.46 -53.03
C ALA A 178 -18.60 17.63 -54.56
N LYS A 179 -17.62 16.94 -55.17
CA LYS A 179 -17.23 17.17 -56.58
C LYS A 179 -17.09 15.92 -57.45
N GLN A 180 -17.64 14.78 -57.00
CA GLN A 180 -17.68 13.53 -57.78
C GLN A 180 -19.11 13.04 -58.08
N THR A 181 -20.15 13.68 -57.52
CA THR A 181 -21.56 13.33 -57.75
C THR A 181 -22.16 14.09 -58.93
N THR A 182 -21.60 13.90 -60.13
CA THR A 182 -22.17 14.44 -61.39
C THR A 182 -21.97 13.51 -62.60
N GLN A 183 -21.54 12.27 -62.35
CA GLN A 183 -21.37 11.21 -63.36
C GLN A 183 -21.85 9.86 -62.79
N ASN A 184 -23.18 9.74 -62.58
CA ASN A 184 -23.93 8.47 -62.50
C ASN A 184 -25.44 8.75 -62.35
N ALA A 185 -25.97 9.65 -63.18
CA ALA A 185 -27.38 10.03 -63.22
C ALA A 185 -28.06 9.55 -64.52
N GLN A 186 -27.90 8.26 -64.85
CA GLN A 186 -28.57 7.62 -65.98
C GLN A 186 -28.52 6.08 -65.86
N ILE A 187 -29.70 5.45 -66.05
CA ILE A 187 -30.05 4.02 -66.27
C ILE A 187 -31.08 3.49 -65.24
N ALA A 188 -32.20 2.97 -65.79
CA ALA A 188 -33.32 2.18 -65.23
C ALA A 188 -33.60 2.23 -63.71
N VAL A 189 -34.76 2.65 -63.18
CA VAL A 189 -36.18 2.47 -63.57
C VAL A 189 -36.71 1.03 -63.42
N SER A 190 -37.19 0.69 -62.21
CA SER A 190 -38.43 -0.09 -61.96
C SER A 190 -38.80 -0.08 -60.47
N ALA A 191 -40.09 -0.16 -60.14
CA ALA A 191 -40.67 -0.20 -58.79
C ALA A 191 -41.90 -1.18 -58.81
N PRO A 192 -42.71 -1.39 -57.74
CA PRO A 192 -42.69 -0.84 -56.37
C PRO A 192 -43.08 -1.82 -55.21
N ALA A 193 -43.19 -1.25 -53.98
CA ALA A 193 -44.23 -1.53 -52.95
C ALA A 193 -44.15 -2.70 -51.93
N ALA A 194 -44.87 -2.48 -50.81
CA ALA A 194 -45.36 -3.41 -49.77
C ALA A 194 -44.36 -4.08 -48.79
N LEU A 195 -44.69 -4.39 -47.52
CA LEU A 195 -45.61 -3.77 -46.52
C LEU A 195 -45.26 -4.29 -45.10
N GLN A 196 -45.92 -3.78 -44.05
CA GLN A 196 -45.70 -4.13 -42.63
C GLN A 196 -46.43 -5.41 -42.19
N LYS A 197 -45.90 -6.15 -41.19
CA LYS A 197 -46.63 -6.60 -39.96
C LYS A 197 -45.84 -7.53 -39.02
N GLU A 198 -46.00 -7.29 -37.72
CA GLU A 198 -45.96 -8.31 -36.64
C GLU A 198 -47.31 -9.05 -36.59
N PRO A 199 -47.36 -10.30 -36.07
CA PRO A 199 -48.24 -10.53 -34.93
C PRO A 199 -47.71 -11.52 -33.87
N ALA A 200 -48.21 -11.40 -32.64
CA ALA A 200 -47.86 -12.26 -31.51
C ALA A 200 -48.75 -13.52 -31.37
N ALA A 201 -48.26 -14.52 -30.65
CA ALA A 201 -49.05 -15.58 -30.04
C ALA A 201 -48.43 -16.02 -28.70
N GLN A 202 -49.27 -16.41 -27.73
CA GLN A 202 -48.90 -16.94 -26.41
C GLN A 202 -49.43 -18.37 -26.24
N ILE A 203 -48.86 -19.14 -25.32
CA ILE A 203 -49.52 -20.25 -24.58
C ILE A 203 -48.70 -20.49 -23.28
N ALA A 204 -49.34 -21.00 -22.22
CA ALA A 204 -48.81 -21.05 -20.85
C ALA A 204 -49.21 -22.35 -20.11
N ILE A 205 -49.15 -22.35 -18.75
CA ILE A 205 -49.57 -23.43 -17.81
C ILE A 205 -48.44 -24.47 -17.63
N VAL A 206 -48.00 -24.90 -16.42
CA VAL A 206 -48.71 -25.58 -15.30
C VAL A 206 -48.44 -24.99 -13.89
N GLN A 207 -49.38 -25.29 -12.98
CA GLN A 207 -49.61 -24.89 -11.56
C GLN A 207 -48.54 -25.37 -10.54
N GLU A 208 -48.28 -24.73 -9.37
CA GLU A 208 -49.08 -24.54 -8.13
C GLU A 208 -49.28 -25.86 -7.32
N LYS A 209 -49.14 -26.01 -5.98
CA LYS A 209 -49.36 -25.18 -4.75
C LYS A 209 -48.32 -25.50 -3.63
N ALA A 210 -47.85 -24.56 -2.79
CA ALA A 210 -48.35 -24.08 -1.47
C ALA A 210 -48.53 -25.17 -0.37
N ILE A 211 -48.00 -25.04 0.85
CA ILE A 211 -48.53 -24.26 2.02
C ILE A 211 -47.43 -24.18 3.14
N VAL A 212 -47.12 -23.06 3.86
CA VAL A 212 -47.88 -22.21 4.84
C VAL A 212 -48.03 -22.92 6.22
N LYS A 213 -47.85 -22.39 7.46
CA LYS A 213 -47.58 -21.09 8.18
C LYS A 213 -47.16 -21.48 9.65
N THR A 214 -46.76 -20.70 10.69
CA THR A 214 -46.01 -19.44 11.04
C THR A 214 -46.02 -19.30 12.59
N LYS A 215 -45.18 -18.44 13.24
CA LYS A 215 -45.45 -17.46 14.37
C LYS A 215 -44.15 -17.15 15.17
N THR A 216 -43.70 -15.91 15.50
CA THR A 216 -44.24 -14.70 16.21
C THR A 216 -44.32 -14.85 17.76
N GLU A 217 -44.27 -13.80 18.62
CA GLU A 217 -44.02 -12.34 18.47
C GLU A 217 -42.53 -11.96 18.82
N GLY A 218 -42.03 -11.02 19.66
CA GLY A 218 -42.50 -9.88 20.53
C GLY A 218 -41.56 -9.68 21.77
N GLU A 219 -41.34 -8.52 22.43
CA GLU A 219 -41.45 -7.05 22.14
C GLU A 219 -40.75 -6.18 23.28
N LYS A 220 -40.63 -4.84 23.12
CA LYS A 220 -40.48 -3.72 24.13
C LYS A 220 -39.16 -3.28 24.86
N THR A 221 -38.85 -1.98 24.63
CA THR A 221 -38.40 -0.92 25.58
C THR A 221 -36.96 -0.88 26.15
N ALA A 222 -36.58 0.26 26.73
CA ALA A 222 -35.20 0.67 27.05
C ALA A 222 -35.05 1.36 28.41
N SER A 223 -33.83 1.36 28.98
CA SER A 223 -33.42 2.25 30.08
C SER A 223 -31.90 2.45 30.12
N THR A 224 -31.46 3.54 30.74
CA THR A 224 -30.05 3.91 30.98
C THR A 224 -29.64 3.60 32.41
N ASN A 225 -28.40 3.13 32.66
CA ASN A 225 -27.45 3.77 33.60
C ASN A 225 -26.15 2.97 33.86
N THR A 226 -25.12 3.71 34.25
CA THR A 226 -23.81 3.32 34.82
C THR A 226 -23.24 4.62 35.40
N PRO A 227 -22.56 4.67 36.58
CA PRO A 227 -21.86 3.59 37.27
C PRO A 227 -22.28 3.35 38.74
N ALA A 228 -21.77 2.26 39.31
CA ALA A 228 -21.60 2.10 40.76
C ALA A 228 -20.17 1.61 41.06
N LYS A 229 -19.57 2.11 42.15
CA LYS A 229 -18.17 1.88 42.54
C LYS A 229 -18.15 1.44 44.00
N SER A 230 -17.87 0.17 44.26
CA SER A 230 -17.71 -0.35 45.62
C SER A 230 -16.26 -0.76 45.90
N GLN A 231 -15.80 -0.47 47.11
CA GLN A 231 -14.50 -0.87 47.62
C GLN A 231 -14.69 -2.00 48.62
N SER A 232 -13.83 -3.01 48.59
CA SER A 232 -13.50 -3.81 49.76
C SER A 232 -12.02 -4.19 49.71
N ALA A 233 -11.40 -4.33 50.87
CA ALA A 233 -9.97 -4.54 51.04
C ALA A 233 -9.72 -5.77 51.93
N SER A 234 -8.45 -5.96 52.35
CA SER A 234 -7.89 -7.07 53.15
C SER A 234 -7.44 -8.29 52.34
N GLY A 235 -6.48 -9.05 52.91
CA GLY A 235 -5.84 -10.19 52.23
C GLY A 235 -4.30 -10.14 52.16
N ALA A 236 -3.61 -9.34 52.98
CA ALA A 236 -2.15 -9.35 53.03
C ALA A 236 -1.64 -10.51 53.91
N GLN A 237 -1.04 -11.54 53.30
CA GLN A 237 -0.18 -12.50 54.00
C GLN A 237 1.11 -12.74 53.21
N GLN A 238 2.24 -12.69 53.92
CA GLN A 238 3.57 -12.99 53.39
C GLN A 238 3.98 -14.39 53.84
N ALA A 239 4.60 -15.17 52.95
CA ALA A 239 5.36 -16.35 53.30
C ALA A 239 6.75 -16.27 52.64
N LYS A 240 7.80 -16.71 53.37
CA LYS A 240 9.19 -16.70 52.91
C LYS A 240 9.78 -18.11 52.95
N ALA A 241 10.76 -18.35 52.09
CA ALA A 241 11.63 -19.54 52.05
C ALA A 241 10.90 -20.85 51.63
N THR A 242 11.60 -21.91 51.20
CA THR A 242 13.05 -22.15 51.12
C THR A 242 13.57 -22.54 49.74
N ASP A 243 14.89 -22.34 49.60
CA ASP A 243 15.85 -22.90 48.65
C ASP A 243 15.57 -24.34 48.17
N ALA A 244 15.82 -24.59 46.87
CA ALA A 244 15.89 -25.93 46.25
C ALA A 244 16.71 -25.89 44.94
N ARG A 245 18.03 -25.94 45.03
CA ARG A 245 18.93 -26.07 43.85
C ARG A 245 18.79 -27.46 43.21
N ILE A 246 18.03 -27.57 42.11
CA ILE A 246 18.00 -28.80 41.30
C ILE A 246 19.22 -28.85 40.36
N SER A 247 19.75 -30.06 40.16
CA SER A 247 21.13 -30.34 39.76
C SER A 247 21.40 -30.30 38.24
N VAL A 248 22.69 -30.30 37.89
CA VAL A 248 23.21 -30.16 36.52
C VAL A 248 22.96 -31.43 35.70
N GLY A 249 21.91 -31.41 34.86
CA GLY A 249 21.51 -32.52 33.99
C GLY A 249 22.33 -32.65 32.70
N SER A 250 23.22 -33.64 32.66
CA SER A 250 24.05 -34.09 31.52
C SER A 250 23.49 -33.83 30.10
N LYS A 251 24.20 -32.99 29.31
CA LYS A 251 24.06 -32.98 27.85
C LYS A 251 25.05 -33.96 27.23
N ARG A 252 24.53 -35.09 26.75
CA ARG A 252 25.28 -36.17 26.09
C ARG A 252 26.12 -35.63 24.91
N SER A 253 27.37 -36.06 24.82
CA SER A 253 28.23 -35.79 23.67
C SER A 253 27.73 -36.55 22.43
N LEU A 254 27.70 -35.86 21.27
CA LEU A 254 27.42 -36.50 19.99
C LEU A 254 28.72 -37.14 19.45
N PRO A 255 28.73 -38.42 19.06
CA PRO A 255 29.92 -39.05 18.49
C PRO A 255 30.27 -38.43 17.13
N LYS A 256 31.55 -38.08 16.94
CA LYS A 256 32.07 -37.59 15.66
C LYS A 256 32.02 -38.72 14.63
N LYS A 257 31.14 -38.60 13.63
CA LYS A 257 31.07 -39.56 12.52
C LYS A 257 32.27 -39.33 11.59
N SER A 258 33.29 -40.19 11.68
CA SER A 258 34.44 -40.18 10.78
C SER A 258 33.98 -40.37 9.33
N ARG A 259 34.69 -39.73 8.40
CA ARG A 259 34.55 -39.87 6.96
C ARG A 259 35.92 -40.10 6.35
N ASN A 260 35.90 -40.71 5.16
CA ASN A 260 37.04 -41.06 4.31
C ASN A 260 37.77 -42.33 4.78
N GLY A 261 37.31 -43.48 4.27
CA GLY A 261 38.24 -44.56 3.93
C GLY A 261 38.79 -44.26 2.54
N GLU A 262 40.11 -44.16 2.42
CA GLU A 262 40.77 -43.95 1.14
C GLU A 262 40.82 -45.28 0.38
N LYS A 263 40.47 -45.25 -0.92
CA LYS A 263 40.63 -46.42 -1.77
C LYS A 263 42.10 -46.56 -2.14
N LYS A 264 42.74 -47.64 -1.68
CA LYS A 264 43.96 -48.15 -2.31
C LYS A 264 43.63 -48.52 -3.76
N VAL A 265 44.52 -48.15 -4.69
CA VAL A 265 44.57 -48.70 -6.04
C VAL A 265 46.03 -49.08 -6.28
N GLU A 266 46.22 -50.36 -6.56
CA GLU A 266 47.44 -50.99 -7.07
C GLU A 266 47.02 -51.76 -8.33
#